data_AF-E0V9U2-F1
#
_entry.id   AF-E0V9U2-F1
#
_cell.length_a   1.000
_cell.length_b   1.000
_cell.length_c   1.000
_cell.angle_alpha   90.00
_cell.angle_beta   90.00
_cell.angle_gamma   90.00
#
_symmetry.space_group_name_H-M   'P 1'
#
loop_
_entity.id
_entity.type
_entity.pdbx_description
1 polymer ?
#
loop_
_entity_poly.entity_id
_entity_poly.type
_entity_poly.pdbx_seq_one_letter_code
_entity_poly.pdbx_strand_id
1 'polypeptide(L)'
;MKLPSKNKLPDYYDIIKKPLDKKKIFNRIEDEKYSDFDDLEKDFTQMCKNAQIYNEEPSLIHEDSIVLQSVFTNARQRLEQDAETDEDKDGGDEDGNSESESVKMKIKIKSGKGGRGSTRRRKTQPKYTNSDDKDD
;
A
#
# COMPACT_ATOMS: atom_id res chain seq x y z
N MET A 1 -3.61 -3.48 -2.92
CA MET A 1 -4.84 -4.04 -3.50
C MET A 1 -4.70 -4.25 -5.01
N LYS A 2 -5.42 -5.21 -5.61
CA LYS A 2 -5.43 -5.50 -7.06
C LYS A 2 -6.88 -5.49 -7.55
N LEU A 3 -7.15 -4.99 -8.76
CA LEU A 3 -8.50 -5.00 -9.30
C LEU A 3 -9.03 -6.44 -9.51
N PRO A 4 -10.30 -6.72 -9.16
CA PRO A 4 -10.99 -7.94 -9.55
C PRO A 4 -11.08 -8.09 -11.07
N SER A 5 -11.17 -9.32 -11.58
CA SER A 5 -11.43 -9.52 -13.01
C SER A 5 -12.88 -9.16 -13.35
N LYS A 6 -13.09 -8.33 -14.38
CA LYS A 6 -14.43 -7.93 -14.87
C LYS A 6 -15.38 -9.11 -15.10
N ASN A 7 -14.85 -10.22 -15.62
CA ASN A 7 -15.67 -11.41 -15.90
C ASN A 7 -16.05 -12.19 -14.64
N LYS A 8 -15.27 -12.06 -13.58
CA LYS A 8 -15.50 -12.80 -12.31
C LYS A 8 -16.31 -12.00 -11.31
N LEU A 9 -16.25 -10.68 -11.38
CA LEU A 9 -16.90 -9.76 -10.45
C LEU A 9 -17.37 -8.52 -11.23
N PRO A 10 -18.40 -8.67 -12.08
CA PRO A 10 -18.89 -7.57 -12.92
C PRO A 10 -19.53 -6.45 -12.10
N ASP A 11 -20.25 -6.80 -11.03
CA ASP A 11 -20.91 -5.90 -10.07
C ASP A 11 -19.94 -4.89 -9.43
N TYR A 12 -18.68 -5.28 -9.22
CA TYR A 12 -17.63 -4.35 -8.77
C TYR A 12 -17.51 -3.14 -9.68
N TYR A 13 -17.59 -3.34 -11.00
CA TYR A 13 -17.44 -2.29 -12.00
C TYR A 13 -18.73 -1.49 -12.22
N ASP A 14 -19.87 -2.01 -11.76
CA ASP A 14 -21.13 -1.26 -11.71
C ASP A 14 -21.14 -0.28 -10.54
N ILE A 15 -20.58 -0.68 -9.38
CA ILE A 15 -20.50 0.14 -8.18
C ILE A 15 -19.33 1.13 -8.27
N ILE A 16 -18.13 0.63 -8.59
CA ILE A 16 -16.89 1.42 -8.60
C ILE A 16 -16.66 2.06 -9.97
N LYS A 17 -16.93 3.36 -10.05
CA LYS A 17 -16.85 4.13 -11.31
C LYS A 17 -15.44 4.44 -11.79
N LYS A 18 -14.47 4.52 -10.87
CA LYS A 18 -13.05 4.80 -11.18
C LYS A 18 -12.14 3.70 -10.62
N PRO A 19 -12.15 2.49 -11.18
CA PRO A 19 -11.28 1.40 -10.72
C PRO A 19 -9.80 1.79 -10.83
N LEU A 20 -9.08 1.64 -9.72
CA LEU A 20 -7.66 1.89 -9.63
C LEU A 20 -7.02 0.85 -8.70
N ASP A 21 -5.81 0.39 -9.04
CA ASP A 21 -5.00 -0.45 -8.16
C ASP A 21 -3.56 0.06 -8.04
N LYS A 22 -2.84 -0.51 -7.09
CA LYS A 22 -1.45 -0.11 -6.79
C LYS A 22 -0.54 -0.28 -7.99
N LYS A 23 -0.77 -1.29 -8.86
CA LYS A 23 0.07 -1.51 -10.04
C LYS A 23 -0.08 -0.34 -11.00
N LYS A 24 -1.31 0.11 -11.25
CA LYS A 24 -1.56 1.27 -12.11
C LYS A 24 -0.95 2.54 -11.53
N ILE A 25 -1.01 2.73 -10.21
CA ILE A 25 -0.34 3.86 -9.54
C ILE A 25 1.18 3.79 -9.73
N PHE A 26 1.80 2.64 -9.44
CA PHE A 26 3.25 2.47 -9.60
C PHE A 26 3.71 2.69 -11.04
N ASN A 27 3.01 2.14 -12.02
CA ASN A 27 3.31 2.39 -13.43
C ASN A 27 3.23 3.90 -13.77
N ARG A 28 2.24 4.64 -13.23
CA ARG A 28 2.14 6.09 -13.45
C ARG A 28 3.29 6.87 -12.81
N ILE A 29 3.85 6.38 -11.69
CA ILE A 29 5.06 6.96 -11.09
C ILE A 29 6.26 6.72 -12.00
N GLU A 30 6.48 5.46 -12.42
CA GLU A 30 7.59 5.08 -13.31
C GLU A 30 7.54 5.81 -14.65
N ASP A 31 6.34 6.08 -15.16
CA ASP A 31 6.10 6.78 -16.42
C ASP A 31 6.10 8.33 -16.25
N GLU A 32 6.41 8.86 -15.06
CA GLU A 32 6.40 10.30 -14.73
C GLU A 32 5.07 10.99 -15.12
N LYS A 33 3.94 10.35 -14.79
CA LYS A 33 2.60 10.81 -15.19
C LYS A 33 1.89 11.70 -14.16
N TYR A 34 2.49 11.90 -13.00
CA TYR A 34 1.97 12.82 -11.97
C TYR A 34 2.77 14.11 -12.03
N SER A 35 2.05 15.24 -12.07
CA SER A 35 2.68 16.57 -12.14
C SER A 35 3.27 16.97 -10.79
N ASP A 36 2.62 16.54 -9.71
CA ASP A 36 2.94 16.85 -8.33
C ASP A 36 2.50 15.70 -7.39
N PHE A 37 2.82 15.83 -6.11
CA PHE A 37 2.39 14.88 -5.09
C PHE A 37 0.87 14.86 -4.88
N ASP A 38 0.16 15.96 -5.16
CA ASP A 38 -1.30 16.04 -5.02
C ASP A 38 -1.99 15.12 -6.03
N ASP A 39 -1.49 15.05 -7.26
CA ASP A 39 -2.00 14.15 -8.28
C ASP A 39 -1.80 12.67 -7.90
N LEU A 40 -0.65 12.33 -7.28
CA LEU A 40 -0.41 11.00 -6.73
C LEU A 40 -1.37 10.70 -5.57
N GLU A 41 -1.55 11.65 -4.64
CA GLU A 41 -2.43 11.50 -3.49
C GLU A 41 -3.90 11.29 -3.90
N LYS A 42 -4.39 12.02 -4.91
CA LYS A 42 -5.74 11.86 -5.46
C LYS A 42 -5.98 10.41 -5.90
N ASP A 43 -5.03 9.84 -6.64
CA ASP A 43 -5.11 8.46 -7.13
C ASP A 43 -5.00 7.45 -5.97
N PHE A 44 -4.06 7.66 -5.05
CA PHE A 44 -3.89 6.79 -3.88
C PHE A 44 -5.14 6.77 -2.99
N THR A 45 -5.70 7.94 -2.70
CA THR A 45 -6.95 8.11 -1.97
C THR A 45 -8.12 7.48 -2.72
N GLN A 46 -8.20 7.63 -4.05
CA GLN A 46 -9.24 6.99 -4.85
C GLN A 46 -9.18 5.45 -4.77
N MET A 47 -7.98 4.87 -4.81
CA MET A 47 -7.80 3.42 -4.62
C MET A 47 -8.31 2.96 -3.25
N CYS A 48 -8.01 3.70 -2.18
CA CYS A 48 -8.49 3.37 -0.82
C CYS A 48 -10.01 3.54 -0.70
N LYS A 49 -10.57 4.64 -1.21
CA LYS A 49 -12.03 4.86 -1.26
C LYS A 49 -12.76 3.76 -2.01
N ASN A 50 -12.20 3.28 -3.13
CA ASN A 50 -12.79 2.15 -3.85
C ASN A 50 -12.82 0.87 -3.02
N ALA A 51 -11.79 0.63 -2.21
CA ALA A 51 -11.77 -0.48 -1.27
C ALA A 51 -12.84 -0.31 -0.19
N GLN A 52 -13.00 0.90 0.34
CA GLN A 52 -13.99 1.19 1.39
C GLN A 52 -15.44 1.11 0.89
N ILE A 53 -15.71 1.60 -0.32
CA ILE A 53 -17.07 1.60 -0.90
C ILE A 53 -17.55 0.18 -1.21
N TYR A 54 -16.67 -0.68 -1.70
CA TYR A 54 -17.07 -2.02 -2.13
C TYR A 54 -17.03 -3.06 -1.00
N ASN A 55 -16.15 -2.89 -0.02
CA ASN A 55 -15.98 -3.87 1.06
C ASN A 55 -16.61 -3.34 2.35
N GLU A 56 -17.30 -4.21 3.09
CA GLU A 56 -17.97 -3.83 4.34
C GLU A 56 -16.95 -3.39 5.42
N GLU A 57 -17.38 -2.49 6.32
CA GLU A 57 -16.52 -1.89 7.36
C GLU A 57 -15.73 -2.90 8.23
N PRO A 58 -16.30 -4.04 8.68
CA PRO A 58 -15.54 -5.02 9.48
C PRO A 58 -14.65 -5.95 8.63
N SER A 59 -14.53 -5.70 7.32
CA SER A 59 -13.65 -6.51 6.47
C SER A 59 -12.19 -6.04 6.56
N LEU A 60 -11.26 -6.99 6.55
CA LEU A 60 -9.82 -6.69 6.56
C LEU A 60 -9.41 -5.75 5.42
N ILE A 61 -10.05 -5.84 4.25
CA ILE A 61 -9.74 -4.97 3.10
C ILE A 61 -10.15 -3.53 3.39
N HIS A 62 -11.28 -3.33 4.06
CA HIS A 62 -11.74 -2.02 4.47
C HIS A 62 -10.81 -1.44 5.54
N GLU A 63 -10.51 -2.19 6.60
CA GLU A 63 -9.60 -1.76 7.67
C GLU A 63 -8.19 -1.44 7.13
N ASP A 64 -7.60 -2.33 6.33
CA ASP A 64 -6.29 -2.12 5.71
C ASP A 64 -6.26 -0.85 4.85
N SER A 65 -7.36 -0.49 4.19
CA SER A 65 -7.42 0.72 3.38
C SER A 65 -7.35 2.01 4.20
N ILE A 66 -7.92 2.01 5.41
CA ILE A 66 -7.86 3.14 6.35
C ILE A 66 -6.44 3.29 6.89
N VAL A 67 -5.83 2.19 7.30
CA VAL A 67 -4.43 2.17 7.78
C VAL A 67 -3.50 2.64 6.67
N LEU A 68 -3.68 2.13 5.45
CA LEU A 68 -2.86 2.48 4.30
C LEU A 68 -2.97 3.97 3.95
N GLN A 69 -4.17 4.55 4.02
CA GLN A 69 -4.36 5.99 3.82
C GLN A 69 -3.66 6.81 4.91
N SER A 70 -3.77 6.40 6.17
CA SER A 70 -3.07 7.04 7.29
C SER A 70 -1.55 7.00 7.12
N VAL A 71 -0.99 5.85 6.73
CA VAL A 71 0.46 5.71 6.49
C VAL A 71 0.92 6.63 5.36
N PHE A 72 0.14 6.73 4.28
CA PHE A 72 0.45 7.64 3.17
C PHE A 72 0.45 9.11 3.61
N THR A 73 -0.58 9.56 4.31
CA THR A 73 -0.67 10.95 4.80
C THR A 73 0.48 11.29 5.74
N ASN A 74 0.83 10.37 6.67
CA ASN A 74 1.98 10.56 7.56
C ASN A 74 3.31 10.62 6.80
N ALA A 75 3.49 9.77 5.78
CA ALA A 75 4.69 9.79 4.96
C ALA A 75 4.81 11.11 4.17
N ARG A 76 3.70 11.59 3.60
CA ARG A 76 3.64 12.88 2.91
C ARG A 76 4.03 14.05 3.81
N GLN A 77 3.44 14.11 5.01
CA GLN A 77 3.72 15.19 5.97
C GLN A 77 5.21 15.25 6.35
N ARG A 78 5.88 14.10 6.50
CA ARG A 78 7.32 14.06 6.78
C ARG A 78 8.15 14.59 5.62
N LEU A 79 7.79 14.24 4.38
CA LEU A 79 8.48 14.75 3.20
C LEU A 79 8.35 16.27 3.04
N GLU A 80 7.18 16.83 3.40
CA GLU A 80 6.98 18.28 3.41
C GLU A 80 7.84 18.97 4.49
N GLN A 81 7.96 18.37 5.68
CA GLN A 81 8.81 18.88 6.76
C GLN A 81 10.30 18.81 6.42
N ASP A 82 10.75 17.71 5.80
CA ASP A 82 12.15 17.54 5.40
C ASP A 82 12.52 18.54 4.29
N ALA A 83 11.60 18.83 3.35
CA ALA A 83 11.80 19.81 2.29
C ALA A 83 11.97 21.25 2.82
N GLU A 84 11.38 21.59 3.98
CA GLU A 84 11.55 22.91 4.62
C GLU A 84 12.92 23.06 5.33
N THR A 85 13.62 21.96 5.64
CA THR A 85 14.90 22.01 6.36
C THR A 85 16.15 22.21 5.49
N ASP A 86 16.00 22.20 4.16
CA ASP A 86 17.11 22.32 3.21
C ASP A 86 17.38 23.76 2.72
N GLU A 87 16.56 24.76 3.09
CA GLU A 87 16.76 26.17 2.66
C GLU A 87 17.54 27.05 3.66
N ASP A 88 17.91 26.57 4.85
CA ASP A 88 18.60 27.36 5.89
C ASP A 88 19.92 26.74 6.40
N LYS A 89 20.81 26.31 5.50
CA LYS A 89 22.21 25.95 5.86
C LYS A 89 23.24 26.51 4.89
N ASP A 90 23.28 27.84 4.77
CA ASP A 90 24.54 28.57 4.55
C ASP A 90 24.83 29.41 5.81
N GLY A 91 25.69 28.90 6.68
CA GLY A 91 26.20 29.65 7.83
C GLY A 91 26.51 28.83 9.08
N GLY A 92 27.78 28.42 9.22
CA GLY A 92 28.44 28.29 10.52
C GLY A 92 28.64 26.87 11.05
N ASP A 93 29.90 26.44 11.03
CA ASP A 93 30.44 25.33 11.83
C ASP A 93 30.09 25.49 13.31
N GLU A 94 29.69 24.40 14.00
CA GLU A 94 30.27 24.02 15.30
C GLU A 94 29.86 22.59 15.73
N ASP A 95 30.87 21.93 16.30
CA ASP A 95 31.01 20.54 16.70
C ASP A 95 30.04 20.10 17.82
N GLY A 96 29.52 18.88 17.73
CA GLY A 96 28.45 18.38 18.59
C GLY A 96 28.31 16.86 18.56
N ASN A 97 29.39 16.17 18.93
CA ASN A 97 29.46 14.74 19.22
C ASN A 97 28.26 14.23 20.05
N SER A 98 27.42 13.38 19.46
CA SER A 98 26.47 12.52 20.17
C SER A 98 26.63 11.09 19.67
N GLU A 99 27.37 10.29 20.44
CA GLU A 99 27.48 8.84 20.26
C GLU A 99 26.09 8.20 20.38
N SER A 100 25.56 7.72 19.27
CA SER A 100 24.48 6.73 19.28
C SER A 100 25.06 5.37 18.91
N GLU A 101 25.15 4.49 19.91
CA GLU A 101 25.61 3.11 19.76
C GLU A 101 24.74 2.37 18.73
N SER A 102 25.32 2.14 17.55
CA SER A 102 24.66 1.39 16.47
C SER A 102 24.87 -0.12 16.67
N VAL A 103 23.83 -0.81 17.15
CA VAL A 103 23.82 -2.29 17.22
C VAL A 103 23.76 -2.90 15.81
N LYS A 104 24.86 -3.55 15.38
CA LYS A 104 24.94 -4.29 14.11
C LYS A 104 24.21 -5.63 14.20
N MET A 105 23.05 -5.76 13.57
CA MET A 105 22.42 -7.06 13.32
C MET A 105 23.06 -7.76 12.11
N LYS A 106 23.62 -8.97 12.31
CA LYS A 106 24.10 -9.84 11.23
C LYS A 106 23.03 -10.86 10.85
N ILE A 107 22.38 -10.68 9.71
CA ILE A 107 21.47 -11.66 9.11
C ILE A 107 22.30 -12.62 8.25
N LYS A 108 22.21 -13.93 8.53
CA LYS A 108 22.85 -15.01 7.76
C LYS A 108 21.80 -15.71 6.90
N ILE A 109 21.80 -15.42 5.60
CA ILE A 109 20.92 -16.09 4.62
C ILE A 109 21.68 -17.29 4.05
N LYS A 110 21.20 -18.52 4.32
CA LYS A 110 21.66 -19.73 3.64
C LYS A 110 20.86 -19.91 2.35
N SER A 111 21.55 -19.81 1.22
CA SER A 111 21.07 -20.23 -0.10
C SER A 111 20.94 -21.76 -0.15
N GLY A 112 19.71 -22.26 -0.34
CA GLY A 112 19.40 -23.67 -0.54
C GLY A 112 18.58 -23.87 -1.82
N LYS A 113 19.10 -24.71 -2.71
CA LYS A 113 18.72 -24.92 -4.12
C LYS A 113 17.72 -26.08 -4.28
N GLY A 114 16.73 -25.90 -5.15
CA GLY A 114 16.20 -26.97 -6.02
C GLY A 114 14.81 -27.53 -5.71
N GLY A 115 13.98 -27.66 -6.76
CA GLY A 115 12.79 -28.53 -6.74
C GLY A 115 11.72 -28.18 -7.77
N ARG A 116 11.80 -28.79 -8.96
CA ARG A 116 10.75 -28.79 -10.00
C ARG A 116 9.51 -29.56 -9.52
N GLY A 117 8.31 -29.09 -9.86
CA GLY A 117 7.08 -29.87 -9.69
C GLY A 117 5.83 -29.16 -10.22
N SER A 118 5.43 -29.50 -11.45
CA SER A 118 4.18 -29.09 -12.09
C SER A 118 3.03 -29.97 -11.61
N THR A 119 1.93 -29.39 -11.10
CA THR A 119 0.57 -29.90 -11.41
C THR A 119 -0.51 -28.86 -11.16
N ARG A 120 -1.37 -28.65 -12.17
CA ARG A 120 -2.61 -27.86 -12.12
C ARG A 120 -3.61 -28.50 -11.14
N ARG A 121 -4.19 -27.70 -10.24
CA ARG A 121 -5.55 -27.93 -9.72
C ARG A 121 -6.31 -26.61 -9.64
N ARG A 122 -7.47 -26.58 -10.30
CA ARG A 122 -8.48 -25.51 -10.19
C ARG A 122 -8.93 -25.42 -8.74
N LYS A 123 -8.82 -24.24 -8.13
CA LYS A 123 -9.40 -23.93 -6.82
C LYS A 123 -10.43 -22.82 -7.01
N THR A 124 -11.70 -23.19 -6.91
CA THR A 124 -12.81 -22.27 -6.71
C THR A 124 -12.53 -21.48 -5.43
N GLN A 125 -12.53 -20.15 -5.52
CA GLN A 125 -12.32 -19.27 -4.36
C GLN A 125 -13.63 -19.23 -3.57
N PRO A 126 -13.65 -19.61 -2.29
CA PRO A 126 -14.82 -19.37 -1.45
C PRO A 126 -14.88 -17.88 -1.10
N LYS A 127 -16.09 -17.30 -1.17
CA LYS A 127 -16.45 -16.09 -0.44
C LYS A 127 -16.29 -16.42 1.05
N TYR A 128 -15.37 -15.78 1.75
CA TYR A 128 -15.29 -15.88 3.20
C TYR A 128 -16.31 -14.91 3.79
N THR A 129 -17.52 -15.43 4.03
CA THR A 129 -18.44 -14.87 5.01
C THR A 129 -18.08 -15.53 6.33
N ASN A 130 -17.35 -14.84 7.21
CA ASN A 130 -17.39 -15.22 8.62
C ASN A 130 -18.73 -14.68 9.13
N SER A 131 -19.73 -15.54 9.14
CA SER A 131 -21.00 -15.29 9.82
C SER A 131 -21.02 -16.26 10.98
N ASP A 132 -20.98 -15.69 12.18
CA ASP A 132 -21.28 -16.34 13.44
C ASP A 132 -22.57 -17.15 13.34
N ASP A 133 -22.51 -18.46 13.58
CA ASP A 133 -23.63 -19.20 14.14
C ASP A 133 -23.33 -19.40 15.63
N LYS A 134 -23.87 -18.50 16.45
CA LYS A 134 -24.31 -18.84 17.79
C LYS A 134 -25.59 -19.66 17.62
N ASP A 135 -25.59 -20.89 18.10
CA ASP A 135 -26.82 -21.64 18.38
C ASP A 135 -26.64 -22.44 19.68
N ASP A 136 -27.59 -22.17 20.59
CA ASP A 136 -28.06 -22.84 21.83
C ASP A 136 -27.08 -23.60 22.75
#